data_AF-A0A087N2Q3-F1
#
_entry.id   AF-A0A087N2Q3-F1
#
_cell.length_a   1.000
_cell.length_b   1.000
_cell.length_c   1.000
_cell.angle_alpha   90.00
_cell.angle_beta   90.00
_cell.angle_gamma   90.00
#
_symmetry.space_group_name_H-M   'P 1'
#
loop_
_entity.id
_entity.type
_entity.pdbx_description
1 polymer ?
#
loop_
_entity_poly.entity_id
_entity_poly.type
_entity_poly.pdbx_seq_one_letter_code
_entity_poly.pdbx_strand_id
1 'polypeptide(L)'
;MFHLWQTWFAVLWKDYYLWGYYSIVLVLFASHSLFQLQEQHALIPFYGLLISLLTIMILQLHQSFMMDKIVRVVTSNPLLTSFRLLLFCLICSLPTLILLSIEVRRLFPDTPFILLLSCIALFALFAIALGCCSSLLTTNLAVGIIVALYFSLFLLHGYQLERFTYIAPTLNFMYPDYPNPWNSLAIILISLFLIGFYFNKHYDFTTRDRNRLRSLLLSIIFIYILVPFVVSHHEKKAPTVQMLIENKLAITYTGVSTKQALHYGQAVLSTVDVLQQADIDAVVTDVTIIWQHELPKGKDIENIVEQQGTTLVIRPYSRKFFEFNYGYHIVRDITALFVHDETDARAIEQHVIQKNQYHLFTPTKIKRASPQ
;
A
#
# COMPACT_ATOMS: atom_id res chain seq x y z
N MET A 1 8.30 -14.66 -33.25
CA MET A 1 7.74 -14.28 -31.93
C MET A 1 6.69 -15.28 -31.47
N PHE A 2 5.67 -15.57 -32.29
CA PHE A 2 4.58 -16.50 -32.00
C PHE A 2 5.04 -17.93 -31.64
N HIS A 3 5.98 -18.51 -32.40
CA HIS A 3 6.51 -19.86 -32.12
C HIS A 3 7.19 -20.01 -30.75
N LEU A 4 7.83 -18.96 -30.25
CA LEU A 4 8.55 -19.00 -28.97
C LEU A 4 7.56 -19.04 -27.79
N TRP A 5 6.46 -18.27 -27.90
CA TRP A 5 5.35 -18.28 -26.95
C TRP A 5 4.57 -19.58 -26.98
N GLN A 6 4.30 -20.13 -28.18
CA GLN A 6 3.67 -21.44 -28.32
C GLN A 6 4.49 -22.53 -27.63
N THR A 7 5.81 -22.48 -27.77
CA THR A 7 6.71 -23.45 -27.13
C THR A 7 6.67 -23.30 -25.60
N TRP A 8 6.71 -22.07 -25.08
CA TRP A 8 6.58 -21.80 -23.64
C TRP A 8 5.26 -22.31 -23.08
N PHE A 9 4.13 -22.02 -23.74
CA PHE A 9 2.82 -22.50 -23.33
C PHE A 9 2.68 -24.03 -23.39
N ALA A 10 3.19 -24.66 -24.45
CA ALA A 10 3.10 -26.12 -24.62
C ALA A 10 3.87 -26.90 -23.55
N VAL A 11 4.98 -26.33 -23.05
CA VAL A 11 5.75 -26.89 -21.94
C VAL A 11 5.03 -26.65 -20.62
N LEU A 12 4.54 -25.42 -20.38
CA LEU A 12 3.84 -25.06 -19.16
C LEU A 12 2.55 -25.87 -18.94
N TRP A 13 1.79 -26.10 -20.00
CA TRP A 13 0.50 -26.81 -19.95
C TRP A 13 0.60 -28.27 -19.50
N LYS A 14 1.78 -28.88 -19.68
CA LYS A 14 2.06 -30.26 -19.28
C LYS A 14 2.44 -30.39 -17.82
N ASP A 15 2.60 -29.28 -17.10
CA ASP A 15 3.03 -29.28 -15.72
C ASP A 15 1.83 -29.35 -14.74
N TYR A 16 1.81 -30.39 -13.91
CA TYR A 16 0.80 -30.57 -12.86
C TYR A 16 0.82 -29.46 -11.82
N TYR A 17 1.98 -28.83 -11.58
CA TYR A 17 2.08 -27.72 -10.63
C TYR A 17 1.31 -26.49 -11.12
N LEU A 18 1.26 -26.22 -12.43
CA LEU A 18 0.46 -25.12 -13.01
C LEU A 18 -1.04 -25.32 -12.74
N TRP A 19 -1.52 -26.56 -12.88
CA TRP A 19 -2.90 -26.90 -12.56
C TRP A 19 -3.19 -26.80 -11.06
N GLY A 20 -2.24 -27.17 -10.22
CA GLY A 20 -2.29 -26.93 -8.77
C GLY A 20 -2.41 -25.45 -8.44
N TYR A 21 -1.63 -24.59 -9.09
CA TYR A 21 -1.74 -23.14 -8.96
C TYR A 21 -3.15 -22.63 -9.32
N TYR A 22 -3.69 -22.99 -10.48
CA TYR A 22 -5.04 -22.55 -10.88
C TYR A 22 -6.14 -23.10 -9.97
N SER A 23 -5.95 -24.29 -9.41
CA SER A 23 -6.85 -24.84 -8.39
C SER A 23 -6.85 -24.00 -7.12
N ILE A 24 -5.68 -23.54 -6.65
CA ILE A 24 -5.58 -22.64 -5.49
C ILE A 24 -6.21 -21.27 -5.79
N VAL A 25 -6.04 -20.75 -7.01
CA VAL A 25 -6.71 -19.51 -7.47
C VAL A 25 -8.24 -19.65 -7.40
N LEU A 26 -8.79 -20.81 -7.79
CA LEU A 26 -10.21 -21.10 -7.67
C LEU A 26 -10.68 -21.21 -6.21
N VAL A 27 -9.86 -21.80 -5.33
CA VAL A 27 -10.14 -21.85 -3.88
C VAL A 27 -10.16 -20.45 -3.29
N LEU A 28 -9.19 -19.60 -3.65
CA LEU A 28 -9.18 -18.19 -3.28
C LEU A 28 -10.43 -17.48 -3.78
N PHE A 29 -10.84 -17.68 -5.03
CA PHE A 29 -12.10 -17.12 -5.54
C PHE A 29 -13.31 -17.57 -4.71
N ALA A 30 -13.41 -18.86 -4.38
CA ALA A 30 -14.50 -19.40 -3.57
C ALA A 30 -14.50 -18.82 -2.15
N SER A 31 -13.33 -18.53 -1.56
CA SER A 31 -13.22 -17.99 -0.21
C SER A 31 -13.81 -16.58 -0.07
N HIS A 32 -13.99 -15.84 -1.17
CA HIS A 32 -14.64 -14.52 -1.14
C HIS A 32 -16.11 -14.59 -0.71
N SER A 33 -16.74 -15.78 -0.77
CA SER A 33 -18.10 -16.01 -0.29
C SER A 33 -18.18 -16.37 1.20
N LEU A 34 -17.05 -16.67 1.84
CA LEU A 34 -16.98 -17.22 3.20
C LEU A 34 -16.40 -16.24 4.23
N PHE A 35 -15.56 -15.28 3.81
CA PHE A 35 -14.91 -14.32 4.70
C PHE A 35 -15.61 -12.95 4.74
N GLN A 36 -15.55 -12.28 5.89
CA GLN A 36 -16.08 -10.92 6.05
C GLN A 36 -15.16 -9.89 5.36
N LEU A 37 -15.71 -8.74 4.94
CA LEU A 37 -14.98 -7.66 4.23
C LEU A 37 -13.71 -7.20 4.97
N GLN A 38 -13.71 -7.16 6.30
CA GLN A 38 -12.53 -6.79 7.10
C GLN A 38 -11.40 -7.84 7.02
N GLU A 39 -11.74 -9.11 6.93
CA GLU A 39 -10.78 -10.23 6.82
C GLU A 39 -10.18 -10.31 5.39
N GLN A 40 -10.92 -9.83 4.40
CA GLN A 40 -10.51 -9.79 2.99
C GLN A 40 -9.31 -8.84 2.73
N HIS A 41 -9.16 -7.76 3.50
CA HIS A 41 -7.95 -6.91 3.41
C HIS A 41 -6.67 -7.66 3.74
N ALA A 42 -6.74 -8.60 4.68
CA ALA A 42 -5.61 -9.44 5.05
C ALA A 42 -5.29 -10.49 3.96
N LEU A 43 -6.17 -10.72 2.98
CA LEU A 43 -5.91 -11.67 1.90
C LEU A 43 -5.00 -11.12 0.79
N ILE A 44 -4.85 -9.80 0.68
CA ILE A 44 -4.07 -9.13 -0.38
C ILE A 44 -2.62 -9.67 -0.52
N PRO A 45 -1.84 -9.88 0.55
CA PRO A 45 -0.50 -10.49 0.46
C PRO A 45 -0.49 -11.87 -0.25
N PHE A 46 -1.53 -12.68 -0.12
CA PHE A 46 -1.57 -14.02 -0.72
C PHE A 46 -1.64 -13.99 -2.25
N TYR A 47 -2.23 -12.96 -2.84
CA TYR A 47 -2.19 -12.77 -4.30
C TYR A 47 -0.75 -12.54 -4.78
N GLY A 48 0.06 -11.83 -4.00
CA GLY A 48 1.49 -11.62 -4.28
C GLY A 48 2.28 -12.92 -4.15
N LEU A 49 2.03 -13.67 -3.08
CA LEU A 49 2.59 -15.01 -2.88
C LEU A 49 2.35 -15.90 -4.10
N LEU A 50 1.10 -15.97 -4.57
CA LEU A 50 0.73 -16.74 -5.74
C LEU A 50 1.50 -16.31 -6.99
N ILE A 51 1.52 -15.00 -7.29
CA ILE A 51 2.23 -14.46 -8.46
C ILE A 51 3.73 -14.81 -8.40
N SER A 52 4.35 -14.69 -7.21
CA SER A 52 5.76 -15.02 -7.02
C SER A 52 6.05 -16.50 -7.18
N LEU A 53 5.20 -17.39 -6.63
CA LEU A 53 5.34 -18.83 -6.77
C LEU A 53 5.18 -19.27 -8.22
N LEU A 54 4.17 -18.75 -8.93
CA LEU A 54 3.98 -18.99 -10.35
C LEU A 54 5.21 -18.55 -11.16
N THR A 55 5.77 -17.39 -10.82
CA THR A 55 6.99 -16.88 -11.46
C THR A 55 8.16 -17.84 -11.26
N ILE A 56 8.39 -18.34 -10.04
CA ILE A 56 9.42 -19.35 -9.79
C ILE A 56 9.17 -20.61 -10.63
N MET A 57 7.94 -21.13 -10.63
CA MET A 57 7.59 -22.33 -11.38
C MET A 57 7.89 -22.17 -12.87
N ILE A 58 7.44 -21.07 -13.49
CA ILE A 58 7.72 -20.75 -14.90
C ILE A 58 9.22 -20.78 -15.18
N LEU A 59 10.02 -20.11 -14.33
CA LEU A 59 11.47 -19.99 -14.51
C LEU A 59 12.20 -21.32 -14.35
N GLN A 60 11.82 -22.12 -13.36
CA GLN A 60 12.43 -23.42 -13.11
C GLN A 60 12.06 -24.45 -14.18
N LEU A 61 10.82 -24.41 -14.67
CA LEU A 61 10.39 -25.24 -15.78
C LEU A 61 11.24 -24.94 -17.02
N HIS A 62 11.44 -23.65 -17.33
CA HIS A 62 12.24 -23.22 -18.47
C HIS A 62 13.69 -23.71 -18.40
N GLN A 63 14.29 -23.70 -17.21
CA GLN A 63 15.62 -24.26 -16.98
C GLN A 63 15.65 -25.78 -17.18
N SER A 64 14.68 -26.51 -16.60
CA SER A 64 14.61 -27.98 -16.67
C SER A 64 14.48 -28.52 -18.10
N PHE A 65 13.74 -27.81 -18.96
CA PHE A 65 13.56 -28.16 -20.37
C PHE A 65 14.64 -27.59 -21.29
N MET A 66 15.73 -27.03 -20.74
CA MET A 66 16.83 -26.40 -21.49
C MET A 66 16.37 -25.34 -22.49
N MET A 67 15.21 -24.73 -22.25
CA MET A 67 14.60 -23.75 -23.15
C MET A 67 15.48 -22.51 -23.28
N ASP A 68 16.24 -22.16 -22.25
CA ASP A 68 17.25 -21.10 -22.30
C ASP A 68 18.29 -21.31 -23.42
N LYS A 69 18.68 -22.55 -23.71
CA LYS A 69 19.61 -22.85 -24.82
C LYS A 69 18.93 -22.68 -26.17
N ILE A 70 17.69 -23.16 -26.30
CA ILE A 70 16.90 -23.03 -27.53
C ILE A 70 16.62 -21.56 -27.85
N VAL A 71 16.22 -20.78 -26.85
CA VAL A 71 15.91 -19.35 -27.01
C VAL A 71 17.18 -18.53 -27.30
N ARG A 72 18.32 -18.85 -26.67
CA ARG A 72 19.61 -18.22 -27.01
C ARG A 72 20.03 -18.44 -28.46
N VAL A 73 19.73 -19.61 -29.04
CA VAL A 73 20.01 -19.89 -30.45
C VAL A 73 19.09 -19.09 -31.38
N VAL A 74 17.85 -18.81 -30.96
CA VAL A 74 16.84 -18.11 -31.78
C VAL A 74 16.91 -16.58 -31.61
N THR A 75 17.49 -16.06 -30.52
CA THR A 75 17.54 -14.62 -30.23
C THR A 75 18.88 -14.18 -29.67
N SER A 76 19.51 -13.20 -30.33
CA SER A 76 20.86 -12.73 -30.02
C SER A 76 20.93 -11.71 -28.86
N ASN A 77 19.81 -11.19 -28.37
CA ASN A 77 19.79 -10.14 -27.33
C ASN A 77 19.20 -10.67 -26.00
N PRO A 78 20.02 -10.88 -24.96
CA PRO A 78 19.58 -11.42 -23.68
C PRO A 78 18.58 -10.50 -22.96
N LEU A 79 18.71 -9.18 -23.07
CA LEU A 79 17.79 -8.22 -22.42
C LEU A 79 16.38 -8.32 -22.99
N LEU A 80 16.26 -8.49 -24.31
CA LEU A 80 14.97 -8.64 -24.97
C LEU A 80 14.29 -9.95 -24.59
N THR A 81 15.07 -11.03 -24.46
CA THR A 81 14.58 -12.34 -23.99
C THR A 81 14.07 -12.25 -22.55
N SER A 82 14.81 -11.58 -21.68
CA SER A 82 14.40 -11.35 -20.30
C SER A 82 13.12 -10.53 -20.17
N PHE A 83 12.99 -9.47 -20.96
CA PHE A 83 11.78 -8.66 -20.98
C PHE A 83 10.57 -9.50 -21.44
N ARG A 84 10.74 -10.36 -22.44
CA ARG A 84 9.69 -11.28 -22.90
C ARG A 84 9.30 -12.30 -21.83
N LEU A 85 10.27 -12.78 -21.05
CA LEU A 85 10.03 -13.71 -19.95
C LEU A 85 9.23 -13.05 -18.81
N LEU A 86 9.57 -11.80 -18.46
CA LEU A 86 8.80 -11.01 -17.49
C LEU A 86 7.36 -10.78 -17.97
N LEU A 87 7.19 -10.43 -19.25
CA LEU A 87 5.87 -10.26 -19.86
C LEU A 87 5.07 -11.57 -19.85
N PHE A 88 5.72 -12.70 -20.09
CA PHE A 88 5.09 -14.01 -20.01
C PHE A 88 4.63 -14.35 -18.59
N CYS A 89 5.47 -14.10 -17.58
CA CYS A 89 5.08 -14.27 -16.16
C CYS A 89 3.88 -13.40 -15.79
N LEU A 90 3.83 -12.15 -16.27
CA LEU A 90 2.71 -11.24 -16.07
C LEU A 90 1.41 -11.79 -16.70
N ILE A 91 1.49 -12.30 -17.94
CA ILE A 91 0.33 -12.86 -18.64
C ILE A 91 -0.19 -14.12 -17.95
N CYS A 92 0.68 -15.03 -17.54
CA CYS A 92 0.28 -16.22 -16.80
C CYS A 92 -0.34 -15.89 -15.42
N SER A 93 0.06 -14.75 -14.84
CA SER A 93 -0.48 -14.23 -13.58
C SER A 93 -1.82 -13.50 -13.70
N LEU A 94 -2.32 -13.26 -14.93
CA LEU A 94 -3.56 -12.51 -15.15
C LEU A 94 -4.77 -13.02 -14.36
N PRO A 95 -5.03 -14.34 -14.22
CA PRO A 95 -6.17 -14.81 -13.43
C PRO A 95 -6.13 -14.30 -11.98
N THR A 96 -4.96 -14.35 -11.33
CA THR A 96 -4.77 -13.84 -9.97
C THR A 96 -4.90 -12.32 -9.91
N LEU A 97 -4.39 -11.60 -10.93
CA LEU A 97 -4.52 -10.14 -11.02
C LEU A 97 -5.96 -9.69 -11.25
N ILE A 98 -6.74 -10.44 -12.04
CA ILE A 98 -8.17 -10.18 -12.26
C ILE A 98 -8.92 -10.38 -10.95
N LEU A 99 -8.65 -11.48 -10.22
CA LEU A 99 -9.26 -11.70 -8.91
C LEU A 99 -8.89 -10.60 -7.92
N LEU A 100 -7.62 -10.22 -7.84
CA LEU A 100 -7.19 -9.11 -7.00
C LEU A 100 -7.88 -7.79 -7.39
N SER A 101 -8.10 -7.55 -8.69
CA SER A 101 -8.82 -6.36 -9.17
C SER A 101 -10.28 -6.36 -8.73
N ILE A 102 -10.95 -7.51 -8.78
CA ILE A 102 -12.32 -7.68 -8.29
C ILE A 102 -12.37 -7.44 -6.78
N GLU A 103 -11.44 -8.04 -6.04
CA GLU A 103 -11.36 -7.93 -4.58
C GLU A 103 -11.13 -6.49 -4.14
N VAL A 104 -10.09 -5.85 -4.67
CA VAL A 104 -9.73 -4.46 -4.37
C VAL A 104 -10.86 -3.50 -4.78
N ARG A 105 -11.59 -3.79 -5.87
CA ARG A 105 -12.76 -2.99 -6.25
C ARG A 105 -13.94 -3.13 -5.30
N ARG A 106 -14.12 -4.31 -4.69
CA ARG A 106 -15.15 -4.55 -3.67
C ARG A 106 -14.78 -3.91 -2.33
N LEU A 107 -13.52 -4.02 -1.94
CA LEU A 107 -12.97 -3.43 -0.71
C LEU A 107 -12.97 -1.90 -0.79
N PHE A 108 -12.73 -1.33 -1.97
CA PHE A 108 -12.62 0.12 -2.19
C PHE A 108 -13.56 0.58 -3.32
N PRO A 109 -14.88 0.60 -3.08
CA PRO A 109 -15.88 0.90 -4.11
C PRO A 109 -15.86 2.37 -4.59
N ASP A 110 -15.33 3.28 -3.77
CA ASP A 110 -15.31 4.71 -4.07
C ASP A 110 -13.96 5.20 -4.64
N THR A 111 -12.90 4.40 -4.52
CA THR A 111 -11.59 4.75 -5.07
C THR A 111 -11.60 4.73 -6.59
N PRO A 112 -11.07 5.77 -7.26
CA PRO A 112 -10.89 5.78 -8.70
C PRO A 112 -10.15 4.54 -9.19
N PHE A 113 -10.73 3.84 -10.18
CA PHE A 113 -10.18 2.58 -10.69
C PHE A 113 -8.73 2.70 -11.15
N ILE A 114 -8.31 3.87 -11.66
CA ILE A 114 -6.93 4.10 -12.11
C ILE A 114 -5.92 4.03 -10.95
N LEU A 115 -6.31 4.44 -9.74
CA LEU A 115 -5.45 4.38 -8.56
C LEU A 115 -5.34 2.94 -8.05
N LEU A 116 -6.45 2.20 -8.02
CA LEU A 116 -6.46 0.78 -7.70
C LEU A 116 -5.59 -0.01 -8.69
N LEU A 117 -5.72 0.26 -9.99
CA LEU A 117 -4.91 -0.36 -11.03
C LEU A 117 -3.41 -0.06 -10.83
N SER A 118 -3.06 1.16 -10.41
CA SER A 118 -1.66 1.50 -10.12
C SER A 118 -1.10 0.72 -8.93
N CYS A 119 -1.88 0.54 -7.87
CA CYS A 119 -1.50 -0.30 -6.72
C CYS A 119 -1.29 -1.76 -7.12
N ILE A 120 -2.21 -2.31 -7.92
CA ILE A 120 -2.13 -3.68 -8.46
C ILE A 120 -0.90 -3.85 -9.34
N ALA A 121 -0.62 -2.89 -10.22
CA ALA A 121 0.55 -2.94 -11.10
C ALA A 121 1.87 -2.92 -10.29
N LEU A 122 1.99 -2.07 -9.27
CA LEU A 122 3.17 -2.01 -8.39
C LEU A 122 3.35 -3.32 -7.61
N PHE A 123 2.26 -3.88 -7.10
CA PHE A 123 2.29 -5.13 -6.36
C PHE A 123 2.65 -6.32 -7.25
N ALA A 124 2.10 -6.39 -8.46
CA ALA A 124 2.44 -7.39 -9.46
C ALA A 124 3.92 -7.31 -9.87
N LEU A 125 4.42 -6.09 -10.12
CA LEU A 125 5.83 -5.85 -10.45
C LEU A 125 6.75 -6.37 -9.33
N PHE A 126 6.44 -6.04 -8.08
CA PHE A 126 7.20 -6.52 -6.94
C PHE A 126 7.16 -8.04 -6.81
N ALA A 127 5.98 -8.65 -6.91
CA ALA A 127 5.81 -10.09 -6.78
C ALA A 127 6.58 -10.87 -7.86
N ILE A 128 6.55 -10.41 -9.12
CA ILE A 128 7.32 -11.01 -10.21
C ILE A 128 8.82 -10.80 -9.97
N ALA A 129 9.25 -9.59 -9.59
CA ALA A 129 10.65 -9.29 -9.31
C ALA A 129 11.22 -10.16 -8.18
N LEU A 130 10.45 -10.35 -7.10
CA LEU A 130 10.79 -11.23 -5.99
C LEU A 130 10.89 -12.69 -6.42
N GLY A 131 9.93 -13.17 -7.24
CA GLY A 131 9.97 -14.52 -7.82
C GLY A 131 11.21 -14.74 -8.69
N CYS A 132 11.55 -13.78 -9.56
CA CYS A 132 12.75 -13.82 -10.37
C CYS A 132 14.02 -13.92 -9.51
N CYS A 133 14.20 -13.03 -8.53
CA CYS A 133 15.40 -13.04 -7.70
C CYS A 133 15.51 -14.34 -6.87
N SER A 134 14.39 -14.80 -6.31
CA SER A 134 14.36 -16.02 -5.49
C SER A 134 14.62 -17.29 -6.29
N SER A 135 14.30 -17.29 -7.60
CA SER A 135 14.58 -18.44 -8.48
C SER A 135 16.07 -18.76 -8.65
N LEU A 136 16.97 -17.86 -8.24
CA LEU A 136 18.41 -18.12 -8.17
C LEU A 136 18.80 -19.10 -7.07
N LEU A 137 17.91 -19.35 -6.10
CA LEU A 137 18.10 -20.30 -5.01
C LEU A 137 17.49 -21.66 -5.38
N THR A 138 17.82 -22.71 -4.61
CA THR A 138 17.13 -24.00 -4.74
C THR A 138 15.63 -23.84 -4.47
N THR A 139 14.77 -24.56 -5.20
CA THR A 139 13.29 -24.42 -5.13
C THR A 139 12.74 -24.39 -3.71
N ASN A 140 13.15 -25.30 -2.84
CA ASN A 140 12.64 -25.37 -1.47
C ASN A 140 12.96 -24.11 -0.65
N LEU A 141 14.18 -23.57 -0.81
CA LEU A 141 14.59 -22.32 -0.16
C LEU A 141 13.87 -21.10 -0.75
N ALA A 142 13.73 -21.05 -2.07
CA ALA A 142 13.02 -19.97 -2.76
C ALA A 142 11.56 -19.88 -2.31
N VAL A 143 10.85 -21.01 -2.30
CA VAL A 143 9.46 -21.11 -1.81
C VAL A 143 9.38 -20.74 -0.33
N GLY A 144 10.27 -21.29 0.51
CA GLY A 144 10.28 -21.01 1.94
C GLY A 144 10.46 -19.52 2.28
N ILE A 145 11.39 -18.84 1.61
CA ILE A 145 11.63 -17.39 1.81
C ILE A 145 10.40 -16.57 1.40
N ILE A 146 9.79 -16.88 0.25
CA ILE A 146 8.64 -16.13 -0.25
C ILE A 146 7.42 -16.35 0.64
N VAL A 147 7.16 -17.59 1.06
CA VAL A 147 6.09 -17.90 2.01
C VAL A 147 6.32 -17.15 3.33
N ALA A 148 7.52 -17.20 3.90
CA ALA A 148 7.84 -16.49 5.13
C ALA A 148 7.66 -14.97 5.01
N LEU A 149 8.06 -14.38 3.88
CA LEU A 149 7.93 -12.94 3.62
C LEU A 149 6.46 -12.53 3.51
N TYR A 150 5.66 -13.20 2.67
CA TYR A 150 4.25 -12.84 2.52
C TYR A 150 3.41 -13.17 3.75
N PHE A 151 3.76 -14.23 4.50
CA PHE A 151 3.13 -14.51 5.79
C PHE A 151 3.48 -13.46 6.84
N SER A 152 4.71 -12.94 6.83
CA SER A 152 5.07 -11.79 7.69
C SER A 152 4.28 -10.54 7.31
N LEU A 153 4.07 -10.26 6.02
CA LEU A 153 3.22 -9.15 5.56
C LEU A 153 1.75 -9.34 5.96
N PHE A 154 1.27 -10.59 5.98
CA PHE A 154 -0.05 -10.94 6.51
C PHE A 154 -0.14 -10.68 8.02
N LEU A 155 0.85 -11.10 8.81
CA LEU A 155 0.85 -10.93 10.26
C LEU A 155 1.02 -9.46 10.69
N LEU A 156 1.82 -8.68 9.95
CA LEU A 156 2.09 -7.27 10.22
C LEU A 156 1.00 -6.34 9.66
N HIS A 157 -0.13 -6.88 9.21
CA HIS A 157 -1.28 -6.14 8.71
C HIS A 157 -1.64 -4.92 9.60
N GLY A 158 -2.09 -3.84 8.98
CA GLY A 158 -2.57 -2.67 9.74
C GLY A 158 -1.45 -1.68 10.08
N TYR A 159 -1.54 -1.09 11.27
CA TYR A 159 -0.60 -0.08 11.78
C TYR A 159 0.85 -0.57 11.90
N GLN A 160 1.08 -1.88 11.91
CA GLN A 160 2.43 -2.44 12.02
C GLN A 160 3.20 -2.37 10.69
N LEU A 161 2.52 -2.46 9.53
CA LEU A 161 3.12 -2.29 8.20
C LEU A 161 3.66 -0.87 7.97
N GLU A 162 3.07 0.13 8.61
CA GLU A 162 3.53 1.52 8.52
C GLU A 162 4.96 1.71 9.10
N ARG A 163 5.39 0.81 10.00
CA ARG A 163 6.78 0.79 10.51
C ARG A 163 7.80 0.36 9.46
N PHE A 164 7.36 -0.35 8.43
CA PHE A 164 8.18 -0.86 7.32
C PHE A 164 7.89 -0.13 6.01
N THR A 165 7.52 1.15 6.11
CA THR A 165 7.38 2.06 4.96
C THR A 165 8.64 1.93 4.08
N TYR A 166 8.45 1.89 2.75
CA TYR A 166 9.49 1.71 1.72
C TYR A 166 9.91 0.26 1.40
N ILE A 167 9.34 -0.74 2.08
CA ILE A 167 9.57 -2.17 1.77
C ILE A 167 8.24 -2.91 1.53
N ALA A 168 7.16 -2.48 2.16
CA ALA A 168 5.86 -3.15 2.07
C ALA A 168 5.06 -2.76 0.80
N PRO A 169 4.94 -3.66 -0.20
CA PRO A 169 4.18 -3.38 -1.41
C PRO A 169 2.65 -3.35 -1.15
N THR A 170 2.24 -3.91 -0.01
CA THR A 170 0.84 -3.95 0.45
C THR A 170 0.38 -2.65 1.10
N LEU A 171 1.31 -1.77 1.50
CA LEU A 171 1.00 -0.51 2.18
C LEU A 171 0.12 0.41 1.32
N ASN A 172 0.27 0.41 0.00
CA ASN A 172 -0.56 1.24 -0.87
C ASN A 172 -2.00 0.71 -1.00
N PHE A 173 -2.25 -0.58 -0.74
CA PHE A 173 -3.62 -1.10 -0.61
C PHE A 173 -4.24 -0.78 0.73
N MET A 174 -3.45 -0.36 1.72
CA MET A 174 -4.03 0.22 2.92
C MET A 174 -4.60 1.60 2.65
N TYR A 175 -4.16 2.34 1.62
CA TYR A 175 -4.62 3.70 1.32
C TYR A 175 -4.66 3.97 -0.19
N PRO A 176 -5.52 3.29 -0.96
CA PRO A 176 -5.45 3.32 -2.42
C PRO A 176 -5.94 4.64 -3.03
N ASP A 177 -6.68 5.47 -2.30
CA ASP A 177 -7.08 6.83 -2.73
C ASP A 177 -5.90 7.81 -2.79
N TYR A 178 -4.88 7.56 -1.97
CA TYR A 178 -3.70 8.40 -1.84
C TYR A 178 -2.44 7.54 -1.74
N PRO A 179 -2.12 6.77 -2.81
CA PRO A 179 -0.96 5.88 -2.78
C PRO A 179 0.29 6.70 -2.48
N ASN A 180 1.06 6.27 -1.48
CA ASN A 180 2.23 7.01 -1.04
C ASN A 180 3.26 7.04 -2.19
N PRO A 181 3.57 8.21 -2.77
CA PRO A 181 4.43 8.28 -3.95
C PRO A 181 5.86 7.83 -3.65
N TRP A 182 6.34 8.04 -2.42
CA TRP A 182 7.66 7.61 -1.98
C TRP A 182 7.72 6.10 -1.76
N ASN A 183 6.66 5.50 -1.23
CA ASN A 183 6.54 4.05 -1.14
C ASN A 183 6.45 3.41 -2.53
N SER A 184 5.65 3.98 -3.43
CA SER A 184 5.57 3.56 -4.83
C SER A 184 6.93 3.61 -5.53
N LEU A 185 7.69 4.70 -5.35
CA LEU A 185 9.05 4.82 -5.86
C LEU A 185 9.97 3.75 -5.26
N ALA A 186 9.93 3.54 -3.95
CA ALA A 186 10.73 2.53 -3.27
C ALA A 186 10.43 1.11 -3.79
N ILE A 187 9.15 0.77 -4.01
CA ILE A 187 8.72 -0.50 -4.60
C ILE A 187 9.27 -0.65 -6.03
N ILE A 188 9.22 0.40 -6.84
CA ILE A 188 9.80 0.37 -8.19
C ILE A 188 11.31 0.13 -8.12
N LEU A 189 12.03 0.89 -7.28
CA LEU A 189 13.48 0.79 -7.14
C LEU A 189 13.92 -0.61 -6.68
N ILE A 190 13.29 -1.17 -5.65
CA ILE A 190 13.61 -2.51 -5.16
C ILE A 190 13.27 -3.58 -6.21
N SER A 191 12.16 -3.44 -6.94
CA SER A 191 11.79 -4.37 -8.01
C SER A 191 12.80 -4.35 -9.17
N LEU A 192 13.23 -3.15 -9.59
CA LEU A 192 14.27 -2.99 -10.62
C LEU A 192 15.61 -3.57 -10.15
N PHE A 193 15.96 -3.38 -8.88
CA PHE A 193 17.15 -3.99 -8.28
C PHE A 193 17.09 -5.52 -8.33
N LEU A 194 15.98 -6.13 -7.88
CA LEU A 194 15.79 -7.58 -7.87
C LEU A 194 15.85 -8.19 -9.28
N ILE A 195 15.18 -7.56 -10.25
CA ILE A 195 15.20 -7.97 -11.66
C ILE A 195 16.62 -7.83 -12.24
N GLY A 196 17.29 -6.69 -12.01
CA GLY A 196 18.64 -6.46 -12.51
C GLY A 196 19.67 -7.40 -11.87
N PHE A 197 19.49 -7.75 -10.60
CA PHE A 197 20.31 -8.74 -9.90
C PHE A 197 20.13 -10.14 -10.51
N TYR A 198 18.88 -10.55 -10.75
CA TYR A 198 18.55 -11.78 -11.48
C TYR A 198 19.27 -11.83 -12.84
N PHE A 199 19.18 -10.76 -13.64
CA PHE A 199 19.85 -10.72 -14.95
C PHE A 199 21.36 -10.87 -14.84
N ASN A 200 21.99 -10.12 -13.92
CA ASN A 200 23.44 -10.16 -13.74
C ASN A 200 23.97 -11.56 -13.41
N LYS A 201 23.15 -12.40 -12.75
CA LYS A 201 23.49 -13.77 -12.39
C LYS A 201 23.12 -14.81 -13.45
N HIS A 202 21.97 -14.65 -14.12
CA HIS A 202 21.44 -15.65 -15.05
C HIS A 202 22.01 -15.56 -16.46
N TYR A 203 22.44 -14.37 -16.91
CA TYR A 203 22.92 -14.16 -18.29
C TYR A 203 24.42 -13.85 -18.38
N ASP A 204 25.04 -14.41 -19.41
CA ASP A 204 26.42 -14.12 -19.79
C ASP A 204 26.49 -12.80 -20.57
N PHE A 205 26.70 -11.71 -19.84
CA PHE A 205 26.94 -10.39 -20.42
C PHE A 205 28.42 -10.20 -20.79
N THR A 206 28.67 -9.38 -21.80
CA THR A 206 30.02 -8.85 -22.04
C THR A 206 30.52 -8.10 -20.79
N THR A 207 31.84 -8.04 -20.58
CA THR A 207 32.42 -7.31 -19.43
C THR A 207 31.94 -5.86 -19.36
N ARG A 208 31.78 -5.20 -20.52
CA ARG A 208 31.28 -3.82 -20.62
C ARG A 208 29.83 -3.70 -20.15
N ASP A 209 28.95 -4.59 -20.60
CA ASP A 209 27.53 -4.54 -20.26
C ASP A 209 27.27 -4.98 -18.81
N ARG A 210 28.05 -5.94 -18.31
CA ARG A 210 28.05 -6.30 -16.89
C ARG A 210 28.45 -5.12 -16.00
N ASN A 211 29.48 -4.36 -16.37
CA ASN A 211 29.90 -3.17 -15.62
C ASN A 211 28.83 -2.07 -15.66
N ARG A 212 28.15 -1.88 -16.80
CA ARG A 212 27.01 -0.96 -16.91
C ARG A 212 25.85 -1.38 -15.99
N LEU A 213 25.47 -2.66 -16.01
CA LEU A 213 24.41 -3.19 -15.16
C LEU A 213 24.76 -3.03 -13.67
N ARG A 214 26.00 -3.31 -13.27
CA ARG A 214 26.47 -3.09 -11.89
C ARG A 214 26.42 -1.62 -11.49
N SER A 215 26.86 -0.72 -12.37
CA SER A 215 26.76 0.73 -12.12
C SER A 215 25.31 1.15 -11.91
N LEU A 216 24.39 0.64 -12.74
CA LEU A 216 22.95 0.94 -12.61
C LEU A 216 22.38 0.39 -11.31
N LEU A 217 22.73 -0.83 -10.91
CA LEU A 217 22.31 -1.40 -9.62
C LEU A 217 22.82 -0.58 -8.43
N LEU A 218 24.09 -0.13 -8.48
CA LEU A 218 24.66 0.75 -7.46
C LEU A 218 23.93 2.10 -7.39
N SER A 219 23.58 2.69 -8.55
CA SER A 219 22.78 3.92 -8.59
C SER A 219 21.38 3.71 -7.97
N ILE A 220 20.73 2.58 -8.24
CA ILE A 220 19.43 2.25 -7.64
C ILE A 220 19.55 2.14 -6.10
N ILE A 221 20.58 1.45 -5.60
CA ILE A 221 20.84 1.35 -4.15
C ILE A 221 21.04 2.74 -3.54
N PHE A 222 21.87 3.58 -4.18
CA PHE A 222 22.13 4.93 -3.68
C PHE A 222 20.87 5.79 -3.63
N ILE A 223 20.05 5.75 -4.69
CA ILE A 223 18.75 6.45 -4.72
C ILE A 223 17.82 5.91 -3.63
N TYR A 224 17.70 4.58 -3.50
CA TYR A 224 16.84 3.94 -2.52
C TYR A 224 17.19 4.35 -1.08
N ILE A 225 18.49 4.37 -0.74
CA ILE A 225 18.97 4.82 0.56
C ILE A 225 18.70 6.32 0.77
N LEU A 226 18.77 7.14 -0.29
CA LEU A 226 18.52 8.58 -0.22
C LEU A 226 17.06 8.98 -0.04
N VAL A 227 16.10 8.16 -0.50
CA VAL A 227 14.65 8.43 -0.37
C VAL A 227 14.27 8.88 1.06
N PRO A 228 14.56 8.14 2.14
CA PRO A 228 14.18 8.54 3.50
C PRO A 228 14.85 9.86 3.94
N PHE A 229 16.09 10.12 3.52
CA PHE A 229 16.79 11.39 3.86
C PHE A 229 16.12 12.58 3.17
N VAL A 230 15.75 12.44 1.90
CA VAL A 230 15.07 13.51 1.13
C VAL A 230 13.69 13.80 1.73
N VAL A 231 12.93 12.76 2.06
CA VAL A 231 11.62 12.90 2.72
C VAL A 231 11.78 13.67 4.04
N SER A 232 12.68 13.22 4.91
CA SER A 232 12.94 13.89 6.20
C SER A 232 13.35 15.35 6.04
N HIS A 233 14.16 15.68 5.04
CA HIS A 233 14.61 17.06 4.83
C HIS A 233 13.53 17.99 4.27
N HIS A 234 12.69 17.47 3.36
CA HIS A 234 11.60 18.23 2.76
C HIS A 234 10.48 18.52 3.78
N GLU A 235 10.23 17.58 4.69
CA GLU A 235 9.25 17.72 5.76
C GLU A 235 9.68 18.70 6.86
N LYS A 236 10.96 18.68 7.28
CA LYS A 236 11.51 19.64 8.26
C LYS A 236 11.43 21.11 7.85
N LYS A 237 11.27 21.38 6.55
CA LYS A 237 11.17 22.74 5.99
C LYS A 237 9.72 23.21 5.81
N ALA A 238 8.72 22.39 6.16
CA ALA A 238 7.33 22.81 6.05
C ALA A 238 7.05 23.96 7.04
N PRO A 239 6.59 25.13 6.56
CA PRO A 239 6.36 26.28 7.44
C PRO A 239 5.17 26.02 8.38
N THR A 240 5.23 26.61 9.56
CA THR A 240 4.06 26.74 10.43
C THR A 240 3.12 27.77 9.85
N VAL A 241 1.87 27.36 9.63
CA VAL A 241 0.83 28.21 9.04
C VAL A 241 -0.33 28.29 10.03
N GLN A 242 -0.89 29.49 10.17
CA GLN A 242 -2.09 29.74 10.96
C GLN A 242 -3.27 30.01 10.04
N MET A 243 -4.42 29.46 10.37
CA MET A 243 -5.68 29.70 9.68
C MET A 243 -6.83 29.73 10.69
N LEU A 244 -7.89 30.49 10.41
CA LEU A 244 -9.13 30.48 11.18
C LEU A 244 -10.20 29.71 10.40
N ILE A 245 -10.89 28.78 11.06
CA ILE A 245 -12.10 28.18 10.51
C ILE A 245 -13.30 28.97 11.01
N GLU A 246 -14.11 29.46 10.07
CA GLU A 246 -15.40 30.13 10.32
C GLU A 246 -15.35 31.26 11.37
N ASN A 247 -14.18 31.88 11.56
CA ASN A 247 -13.90 32.90 12.59
C ASN A 247 -14.17 32.46 14.05
N LYS A 248 -14.26 31.15 14.32
CA LYS A 248 -14.54 30.60 15.67
C LYS A 248 -13.39 29.80 16.28
N LEU A 249 -12.56 29.17 15.44
CA LEU A 249 -11.49 28.28 15.90
C LEU A 249 -10.18 28.62 15.18
N ALA A 250 -9.15 28.96 15.95
CA ALA A 250 -7.82 29.19 15.39
C ALA A 250 -7.09 27.86 15.22
N ILE A 251 -6.53 27.63 14.03
CA ILE A 251 -5.80 26.42 13.69
C ILE A 251 -4.38 26.78 13.31
N THR A 252 -3.44 26.32 14.13
CA THR A 252 -2.01 26.38 13.82
C THR A 252 -1.60 25.00 13.32
N TYR A 253 -0.98 24.90 12.14
CA TYR A 253 -0.54 23.61 11.61
C TYR A 253 0.88 23.64 11.06
N THR A 254 1.59 22.52 11.20
CA THR A 254 2.96 22.33 10.69
C THR A 254 3.10 20.91 10.16
N GLY A 255 3.69 20.77 8.97
CA GLY A 255 3.93 19.45 8.35
C GLY A 255 2.70 18.76 7.76
N VAL A 256 1.52 19.39 7.78
CA VAL A 256 0.29 18.89 7.14
C VAL A 256 -0.22 19.86 6.07
N SER A 257 -0.98 19.35 5.09
CA SER A 257 -1.57 20.22 4.06
C SER A 257 -2.70 21.09 4.62
N THR A 258 -2.94 22.27 4.03
CA THR A 258 -4.05 23.17 4.43
C THR A 258 -5.40 22.47 4.41
N LYS A 259 -5.64 21.61 3.42
CA LYS A 259 -6.87 20.82 3.32
C LYS A 259 -7.03 19.86 4.50
N GLN A 260 -5.97 19.14 4.87
CA GLN A 260 -5.98 18.26 6.05
C GLN A 260 -6.16 19.04 7.34
N ALA A 261 -5.50 20.19 7.49
CA ALA A 261 -5.67 21.06 8.65
C ALA A 261 -7.11 21.55 8.81
N LEU A 262 -7.75 21.95 7.71
CA LEU A 262 -9.16 22.37 7.68
C LEU A 262 -10.08 21.22 8.09
N HIS A 263 -9.84 20.04 7.56
CA HIS A 263 -10.57 18.81 7.86
C HIS A 263 -10.48 18.42 9.35
N TYR A 264 -9.28 18.40 9.93
CA TYR A 264 -9.11 18.16 11.36
C TYR A 264 -9.87 19.19 12.21
N GLY A 265 -9.81 20.48 11.84
CA GLY A 265 -10.57 21.52 12.49
C GLY A 265 -12.09 21.33 12.42
N GLN A 266 -12.61 20.90 11.27
CA GLN A 266 -14.03 20.60 11.10
C GLN A 266 -14.50 19.42 11.95
N ALA A 267 -13.67 18.39 12.13
CA ALA A 267 -13.97 17.26 13.02
C ALA A 267 -14.01 17.71 14.49
N VAL A 268 -13.07 18.57 14.90
CA VAL A 268 -13.06 19.18 16.23
C VAL A 268 -14.35 19.98 16.45
N LEU A 269 -14.68 20.91 15.55
CA LEU A 269 -15.90 21.72 15.64
C LEU A 269 -17.16 20.85 15.73
N SER A 270 -17.27 19.83 14.88
CA SER A 270 -18.43 18.92 14.90
C SER A 270 -18.58 18.18 16.22
N THR A 271 -17.47 17.77 16.82
CA THR A 271 -17.48 17.01 18.08
C THR A 271 -17.80 17.92 19.25
N VAL A 272 -17.17 19.10 19.33
CA VAL A 272 -17.40 20.09 20.38
C VAL A 272 -18.85 20.60 20.34
N ASP A 273 -19.40 20.88 19.16
CA ASP A 273 -20.79 21.30 19.02
C ASP A 273 -21.78 20.25 19.57
N VAL A 274 -21.50 18.95 19.35
CA VAL A 274 -22.36 17.87 19.87
C VAL A 274 -22.19 17.68 21.38
N LEU A 275 -20.97 17.78 21.90
CA LEU A 275 -20.71 17.73 23.34
C LEU A 275 -21.44 18.85 24.08
N GLN A 276 -21.37 20.09 23.56
CA GLN A 276 -22.08 21.24 24.14
C GLN A 276 -23.61 21.08 24.06
N GLN A 277 -24.13 20.46 23.00
CA GLN A 277 -25.56 20.13 22.89
C GLN A 277 -26.02 19.07 23.91
N ALA A 278 -25.10 18.27 24.42
CA ALA A 278 -25.34 17.27 25.47
C ALA A 278 -25.02 17.80 26.89
N ASP A 279 -24.89 19.13 27.06
CA ASP A 279 -24.52 19.80 28.31
C ASP A 279 -23.16 19.35 28.89
N ILE A 280 -22.23 18.89 28.04
CA ILE A 280 -20.86 18.54 28.43
C ILE A 280 -19.94 19.75 28.17
N ASP A 281 -19.21 20.19 29.20
CA ASP A 281 -18.32 21.35 29.14
C ASP A 281 -17.04 21.06 28.34
N ALA A 282 -17.09 21.35 27.04
CA ALA A 282 -15.97 21.21 26.11
C ALA A 282 -15.51 22.60 25.62
N VAL A 283 -14.58 23.21 26.36
CA VAL A 283 -13.99 24.52 25.99
C VAL A 283 -12.73 24.30 25.14
N VAL A 284 -12.84 24.59 23.84
CA VAL A 284 -11.72 24.55 22.88
C VAL A 284 -11.64 25.88 22.15
N THR A 285 -10.52 26.59 22.30
CA THR A 285 -10.26 27.89 21.65
C THR A 285 -9.36 27.77 20.44
N ASP A 286 -8.41 26.84 20.51
CA ASP A 286 -7.34 26.70 19.52
C ASP A 286 -7.06 25.22 19.22
N VAL A 287 -6.71 24.93 17.98
CA VAL A 287 -6.24 23.61 17.55
C VAL A 287 -4.84 23.73 16.97
N THR A 288 -3.91 22.96 17.52
CA THR A 288 -2.54 22.88 17.00
C THR A 288 -2.32 21.50 16.38
N ILE A 289 -2.03 21.47 15.07
CA ILE A 289 -1.84 20.25 14.30
C ILE A 289 -0.37 20.10 13.93
N ILE A 290 0.32 19.15 14.52
CA ILE A 290 1.76 18.95 14.31
C ILE A 290 1.97 17.54 13.77
N TRP A 291 2.42 17.43 12.52
CA TRP A 291 2.77 16.11 11.99
C TRP A 291 3.88 15.48 12.83
N GLN A 292 3.62 14.28 13.34
CA GLN A 292 4.59 13.47 14.07
C GLN A 292 5.38 12.60 13.09
N HIS A 293 6.70 12.79 13.05
CA HIS A 293 7.57 12.02 12.15
C HIS A 293 7.92 10.63 12.70
N GLU A 294 7.80 10.44 14.01
CA GLU A 294 8.06 9.15 14.65
C GLU A 294 6.74 8.51 15.07
N LEU A 295 6.58 7.23 14.77
CA LEU A 295 5.44 6.46 15.22
C LEU A 295 5.48 6.39 16.77
N PRO A 296 4.43 6.84 17.47
CA PRO A 296 4.37 6.69 18.92
C PRO A 296 4.52 5.22 19.32
N LYS A 297 5.11 4.98 20.49
CA LYS A 297 5.35 3.62 21.02
C LYS A 297 4.42 3.37 22.20
N GLY A 298 3.95 2.13 22.34
CA GLY A 298 3.12 1.73 23.47
C GLY A 298 1.63 1.95 23.21
N LYS A 299 0.88 2.37 24.24
CA LYS A 299 -0.58 2.52 24.19
C LYS A 299 -1.04 3.73 23.37
N ASP A 300 -0.12 4.65 23.06
CA ASP A 300 -0.41 5.93 22.38
C ASP A 300 -0.41 5.82 20.84
N ILE A 301 -0.30 4.60 20.29
CA ILE A 301 -0.34 4.39 18.83
C ILE A 301 -1.67 4.87 18.26
N GLU A 302 -2.78 4.75 18.98
CA GLU A 302 -4.09 5.11 18.45
C GLU A 302 -4.61 6.47 18.89
N ASN A 303 -4.00 7.09 19.91
CA ASN A 303 -4.44 8.36 20.48
C ASN A 303 -3.51 9.46 20.00
N ILE A 304 -3.99 10.26 19.05
CA ILE A 304 -3.21 11.37 18.48
C ILE A 304 -3.69 12.74 18.95
N VAL A 305 -4.73 12.79 19.77
CA VAL A 305 -5.29 14.02 20.31
C VAL A 305 -4.96 14.13 21.79
N GLU A 306 -4.40 15.27 22.17
CA GLU A 306 -4.17 15.64 23.56
C GLU A 306 -4.77 17.01 23.84
N GLN A 307 -5.24 17.23 25.06
CA GLN A 307 -5.70 18.54 25.51
C GLN A 307 -4.64 19.22 26.38
N GLN A 308 -4.34 20.48 26.06
CA GLN A 308 -3.45 21.35 26.84
C GLN A 308 -4.19 22.64 27.18
N GLY A 309 -4.88 22.65 28.33
CA GLY A 309 -5.79 23.75 28.68
C GLY A 309 -6.96 23.83 27.70
N THR A 310 -7.13 24.97 27.03
CA THR A 310 -8.18 25.17 26.00
C THR A 310 -7.70 24.86 24.58
N THR A 311 -6.45 24.41 24.43
CA THR A 311 -5.87 24.05 23.14
C THR A 311 -5.92 22.55 22.94
N LEU A 312 -6.51 22.10 21.83
CA LEU A 312 -6.38 20.71 21.39
C LEU A 312 -5.13 20.56 20.51
N VAL A 313 -4.25 19.65 20.88
CA VAL A 313 -3.05 19.32 20.11
C VAL A 313 -3.28 18.00 19.40
N ILE A 314 -3.35 18.04 18.07
CA ILE A 314 -3.50 16.87 17.21
C ILE A 314 -2.14 16.56 16.61
N ARG A 315 -1.62 15.36 16.85
CA ARG A 315 -0.32 14.92 16.39
C ARG A 315 -0.42 13.74 15.42
N PRO A 316 -0.94 13.95 14.20
CA PRO A 316 -1.06 12.87 13.25
C PRO A 316 0.33 12.41 12.82
N TYR A 317 0.59 11.11 12.92
CA TYR A 317 1.79 10.48 12.37
C TYR A 317 1.48 9.64 11.10
N SER A 318 0.19 9.48 10.78
CA SER A 318 -0.31 8.78 9.60
C SER A 318 -1.48 9.55 8.99
N ARG A 319 -1.61 9.49 7.66
CA ARG A 319 -2.73 10.14 6.95
C ARG A 319 -4.07 9.43 7.21
N LYS A 320 -4.02 8.21 7.74
CA LYS A 320 -5.17 7.35 8.04
C LYS A 320 -6.16 7.92 9.05
N PHE A 321 -5.68 8.75 9.98
CA PHE A 321 -6.50 9.28 11.08
C PHE A 321 -7.66 10.14 10.58
N PHE A 322 -7.52 10.73 9.40
CA PHE A 322 -8.59 11.48 8.76
C PHE A 322 -9.12 10.81 7.49
N GLU A 323 -8.22 10.28 6.65
CA GLU A 323 -8.58 9.82 5.30
C GLU A 323 -9.25 8.44 5.27
N PHE A 324 -9.09 7.63 6.32
CA PHE A 324 -9.53 6.22 6.31
C PHE A 324 -10.68 5.92 7.25
N ASN A 325 -10.68 6.60 8.40
CA ASN A 325 -11.76 6.48 9.38
C ASN A 325 -12.72 7.65 9.29
N TYR A 326 -12.64 8.46 8.24
CA TYR A 326 -13.46 9.66 8.05
C TYR A 326 -13.42 10.65 9.23
N GLY A 327 -12.32 10.66 9.99
CA GLY A 327 -12.22 11.41 11.24
C GLY A 327 -12.77 10.69 12.47
N TYR A 328 -13.24 9.44 12.39
CA TYR A 328 -13.78 8.68 13.52
C TYR A 328 -12.77 8.52 14.66
N HIS A 329 -11.49 8.23 14.37
CA HIS A 329 -10.47 8.20 15.42
C HIS A 329 -10.31 9.57 16.09
N ILE A 330 -10.39 10.65 15.33
CA ILE A 330 -10.33 12.01 15.88
C ILE A 330 -11.55 12.28 16.77
N VAL A 331 -12.75 11.91 16.34
CA VAL A 331 -13.98 12.06 17.14
C VAL A 331 -13.91 11.22 18.42
N ARG A 332 -13.50 9.95 18.30
CA ARG A 332 -13.30 9.03 19.42
C ARG A 332 -12.31 9.60 20.42
N ASP A 333 -11.14 10.03 19.94
CA ASP A 333 -10.08 10.55 20.80
C ASP A 333 -10.52 11.85 21.49
N ILE A 334 -11.19 12.76 20.78
CA ILE A 334 -11.74 13.99 21.38
C ILE A 334 -12.82 13.64 22.40
N THR A 335 -13.75 12.74 22.07
CA THR A 335 -14.85 12.35 22.98
C THR A 335 -14.29 11.72 24.26
N ALA A 336 -13.29 10.85 24.15
CA ALA A 336 -12.62 10.23 25.29
C ALA A 336 -11.88 11.22 26.20
N LEU A 337 -11.50 12.41 25.70
CA LEU A 337 -10.92 13.48 26.53
C LEU A 337 -11.96 14.18 27.42
N PHE A 338 -13.21 14.26 26.98
CA PHE A 338 -14.28 15.00 27.67
C PHE A 338 -15.32 14.10 28.36
N VAL A 339 -15.41 12.82 27.98
CA VAL A 339 -16.42 11.87 28.47
C VAL A 339 -15.76 10.64 29.06
N HIS A 340 -16.06 10.35 30.33
CA HIS A 340 -15.46 9.24 31.06
C HIS A 340 -16.31 7.96 31.07
N ASP A 341 -17.61 8.06 30.79
CA ASP A 341 -18.49 6.90 30.64
C ASP A 341 -18.47 6.38 29.19
N GLU A 342 -18.18 5.09 29.00
CA GLU A 342 -18.10 4.46 27.67
C GLU A 342 -19.43 4.45 26.92
N THR A 343 -20.55 4.39 27.62
CA THR A 343 -21.88 4.34 26.98
C THR A 343 -22.28 5.69 26.42
N ASP A 344 -22.03 6.76 27.19
CA ASP A 344 -22.25 8.14 26.75
C ASP A 344 -21.26 8.52 25.64
N ALA A 345 -20.00 8.10 25.73
CA ALA A 345 -19.00 8.35 24.69
C ALA A 345 -19.43 7.76 23.34
N ARG A 346 -19.94 6.52 23.32
CA ARG A 346 -20.44 5.90 22.08
C ARG A 346 -21.68 6.61 21.52
N ALA A 347 -22.58 7.09 22.40
CA ALA A 347 -23.76 7.84 21.96
C ALA A 347 -23.37 9.17 21.31
N ILE A 348 -22.40 9.88 21.89
CA ILE A 348 -21.84 11.12 21.34
C ILE A 348 -21.15 10.86 19.99
N GLU A 349 -20.26 9.85 19.91
CA GLU A 349 -19.59 9.48 18.66
C GLU A 349 -20.60 9.21 17.54
N GLN A 350 -21.63 8.39 17.81
CA GLN A 350 -22.67 8.09 16.85
C GLN A 350 -23.46 9.33 16.43
N HIS A 351 -23.74 10.25 17.36
CA HIS A 351 -24.46 11.47 17.07
C HIS A 351 -23.65 12.40 16.16
N VAL A 352 -22.33 12.55 16.40
CA VAL A 352 -21.42 13.30 15.53
C VAL A 352 -21.40 12.70 14.11
N ILE A 353 -21.28 11.37 14.01
CA ILE A 353 -21.26 10.66 12.72
C ILE A 353 -22.59 10.81 11.97
N GLN A 354 -23.72 10.75 12.66
CA GLN A 354 -25.04 10.89 12.04
C GLN A 354 -25.32 12.33 11.59
N LYS A 355 -24.95 13.31 12.42
CA LYS A 355 -25.11 14.74 12.10
C LYS A 355 -24.28 15.14 10.89
N ASN A 356 -23.05 14.62 10.79
CA ASN A 356 -22.16 14.73 9.63
C ASN A 356 -22.13 16.13 8.98
N GLN A 357 -22.10 17.18 9.80
CA GLN A 357 -22.36 18.57 9.40
C GLN A 357 -21.45 19.06 8.27
N TYR A 358 -20.17 18.66 8.28
CA TYR A 358 -19.19 19.00 7.25
C TYR A 358 -18.95 17.87 6.24
N HIS A 359 -19.85 16.89 6.16
CA HIS A 359 -19.76 15.74 5.25
C HIS A 359 -18.48 14.90 5.41
N LEU A 360 -17.89 14.92 6.61
CA LEU A 360 -16.66 14.20 6.96
C LEU A 360 -16.83 12.69 6.86
N PHE A 361 -17.99 12.16 7.28
CA PHE A 361 -18.32 10.73 7.36
C PHE A 361 -19.11 10.21 6.17
N THR A 362 -19.26 11.03 5.13
CA THR A 362 -19.89 10.61 3.88
C THR A 362 -18.80 10.07 2.94
N PRO A 363 -18.94 8.85 2.40
CA PRO A 363 -18.14 8.45 1.25
C PRO A 363 -18.39 9.46 0.13
N THR A 364 -17.36 10.21 -0.26
CA THR A 364 -17.51 11.48 -0.96
C THR A 364 -18.08 11.29 -2.36
N LYS A 365 -19.35 11.67 -2.55
CA LYS A 365 -19.88 12.13 -3.84
C LYS A 365 -19.05 13.33 -4.30
N ILE A 366 -18.11 13.10 -5.22
CA ILE A 366 -17.58 14.18 -6.06
C ILE A 366 -18.74 14.64 -6.96
N LYS A 367 -19.15 15.91 -6.78
CA LYS A 367 -20.24 16.64 -7.43
C LYS A 367 -20.55 16.23 -8.88
N ARG A 368 -21.83 15.95 -9.17
CA ARG A 368 -22.42 16.43 -10.43
C ARG A 368 -22.41 17.94 -10.35
N ALA A 369 -21.62 18.58 -11.21
CA ALA A 369 -21.75 20.00 -11.48
C ALA A 369 -23.23 20.29 -11.80
N SER A 370 -23.81 21.25 -11.08
CA SER A 370 -25.06 21.89 -11.44
C SER A 370 -24.91 22.55 -12.81
N PRO A 371 -25.76 22.26 -13.81
CA PRO A 371 -26.03 23.22 -14.86
C PRO A 371 -26.90 24.35 -14.28
N GLN A 372 -26.59 25.55 -14.76
CA GLN A 372 -27.24 26.83 -14.45
C GLN A 372 -28.74 26.82 -14.74
#